data_AF-A0A3P7LB46-F1
#
_entry.id   AF-A0A3P7LB46-F1
#
_cell.length_a   1.000
_cell.length_b   1.000
_cell.length_c   1.000
_cell.angle_alpha   90.00
_cell.angle_beta   90.00
_cell.angle_gamma   90.00
#
_symmetry.space_group_name_H-M   'P 1'
#
loop_
_entity.id
_entity.type
_entity.pdbx_description
1 polymer ?
#
loop_
_entity_poly.entity_id
_entity_poly.type
_entity_poly.pdbx_seq_one_letter_code
_entity_poly.pdbx_strand_id
1 'polypeptide(L)'
;MGDESGQSFELRQSAIKCMRAILQAWMQQTVRLEQFKTAQTLETSLSTRLDYATGQPLEGTDYNHLQMDCVGLFVLQLAQMILSGLHVIHTKTEAAFVQNLVFYLERAYRIPDYGMWERGSKQNRNVTELHASSIGMAKAAIESLSGFNLFGVEGDHSTVIFTDADAHSRNSMILDTLLPRESASKIHKITMKRVDVLKGNYGYKRFTRDGYATVLETSNIYTQGELSKFRGIENEWPMFFAYQIIACHFAKDYEKAQMFEELLEPLLVTPVSEKYPWLPKYYFVPEDSLDEERCGLLQIHDLDPLGRHCPANSRPLSLVSRYSTISSRPATMLVQIVLIAESTRLQQILATYGIRTQTPVEMEPLKLWPPHLIVRACSFMGLSNRLHLTGRPPRPLGAIGSSKFYRYVNSTTFNHVYQV
;
A
#
# COMPACT_ATOMS: atom_id res chain seq x y z
N MET A 1 7.67 -41.14 18.72
CA MET A 1 8.46 -39.90 18.89
C MET A 1 9.07 -39.56 17.53
N GLY A 2 8.55 -38.75 16.63
CA GLY A 2 7.35 -37.91 16.52
C GLY A 2 7.60 -37.06 15.26
N ASP A 3 7.38 -37.62 14.07
CA ASP A 3 7.78 -37.07 12.75
C ASP A 3 7.31 -35.62 12.53
N GLU A 4 6.19 -35.23 13.15
CA GLU A 4 5.60 -33.89 13.02
C GLU A 4 6.52 -32.76 13.50
N SER A 5 7.33 -32.98 14.55
CA SER A 5 8.27 -31.96 15.01
C SER A 5 9.42 -31.74 14.03
N GLY A 6 9.84 -32.80 13.34
CA GLY A 6 10.86 -32.74 12.29
C GLY A 6 10.34 -32.00 11.07
N GLN A 7 9.16 -32.37 10.58
CA GLN A 7 8.52 -31.72 9.43
C GLN A 7 8.25 -30.23 9.68
N SER A 8 7.76 -29.87 10.86
CA SER A 8 7.55 -28.47 11.24
C SER A 8 8.86 -27.66 11.23
N PHE A 9 9.95 -28.26 11.72
CA PHE A 9 11.27 -27.62 11.69
C PHE A 9 11.76 -27.42 10.25
N GLU A 10 11.65 -28.43 9.39
CA GLU A 10 12.06 -28.33 7.98
C GLU A 10 11.28 -27.27 7.21
N LEU A 11 9.96 -27.22 7.37
CA LEU A 11 9.12 -26.19 6.76
C LEU A 11 9.50 -24.79 7.24
N ARG A 12 9.79 -24.64 8.54
CA ARG A 12 10.27 -23.39 9.12
C ARG A 12 11.58 -22.95 8.48
N GLN A 13 12.55 -23.85 8.38
CA GLN A 13 13.85 -23.56 7.76
C GLN A 13 13.70 -23.23 6.28
N SER A 14 12.79 -23.91 5.57
CA SER A 14 12.49 -23.62 4.16
C SER A 14 11.91 -22.21 3.98
N ALA A 15 10.95 -21.82 4.81
CA ALA A 15 10.37 -20.48 4.79
C ALA A 15 11.42 -19.39 5.09
N ILE A 16 12.29 -19.61 6.10
CA ILE A 16 13.39 -18.69 6.42
C ILE A 16 14.36 -18.57 5.23
N LYS A 17 14.75 -19.69 4.61
CA LYS A 17 15.64 -19.69 3.44
C LYS A 17 15.05 -18.91 2.28
N CYS A 18 13.76 -19.11 1.98
CA CYS A 18 13.06 -18.39 0.91
C CYS A 18 13.06 -16.87 1.18
N MET A 19 12.65 -16.45 2.38
CA MET A 19 12.59 -15.04 2.74
C MET A 19 13.98 -14.38 2.72
N ARG A 20 15.00 -15.09 3.20
CA ARG A 20 16.39 -14.63 3.15
C ARG A 20 16.92 -14.54 1.72
N ALA A 21 16.56 -15.47 0.83
CA ALA A 21 16.96 -15.39 -0.57
C ALA A 21 16.44 -14.11 -1.25
N ILE A 22 15.16 -13.76 -1.01
CA ILE A 22 14.56 -12.51 -1.51
C ILE A 22 15.29 -11.28 -0.92
N LEU A 23 15.55 -11.29 0.39
CA LEU A 23 16.30 -10.22 1.07
C LEU A 23 17.68 -10.01 0.42
N GLN A 24 18.44 -11.10 0.21
CA GLN A 24 19.78 -11.03 -0.38
C GLN A 24 19.72 -10.52 -1.82
N ALA A 25 18.76 -10.97 -2.61
CA ALA A 25 18.54 -10.50 -3.98
C ALA A 25 18.24 -8.99 -4.05
N TRP A 26 17.45 -8.46 -3.11
CA TRP A 26 17.20 -7.02 -3.03
C TRP A 26 18.39 -6.24 -2.47
N MET A 27 19.17 -6.83 -1.56
CA MET A 27 20.41 -6.23 -1.06
C MET A 27 21.50 -6.11 -2.13
N GLN A 28 21.43 -6.87 -3.23
CA GLN A 28 22.29 -6.68 -4.38
C GLN A 28 21.92 -5.43 -5.20
N GLN A 29 20.73 -4.86 -4.99
CA GLN A 29 20.20 -3.70 -5.71
C GLN A 29 20.29 -2.39 -4.91
N THR A 30 21.23 -2.27 -3.96
CA THR A 30 21.35 -1.10 -3.08
C THR A 30 21.57 0.20 -3.83
N VAL A 31 22.28 0.17 -4.96
CA VAL A 31 22.49 1.35 -5.83
C VAL A 31 21.16 1.93 -6.30
N ARG A 32 20.24 1.06 -6.73
CA ARG A 32 18.90 1.46 -7.18
C ARG A 32 18.10 2.03 -6.01
N LEU A 33 18.09 1.30 -4.89
CA LEU A 33 17.41 1.74 -3.66
C LEU A 33 17.89 3.12 -3.19
N GLU A 34 19.20 3.38 -3.24
CA GLU A 34 19.78 4.66 -2.86
C GLU A 34 19.33 5.78 -3.82
N GLN A 35 19.39 5.54 -5.13
CA GLN A 35 18.94 6.50 -6.15
C GLN A 35 17.42 6.75 -6.09
N PHE A 36 16.62 5.74 -5.73
CA PHE A 36 15.17 5.87 -5.63
C PHE A 36 14.73 6.86 -4.56
N LYS A 37 15.55 7.08 -3.52
CA LYS A 37 15.24 8.04 -2.45
C LYS A 37 14.99 9.45 -2.99
N THR A 38 15.61 9.80 -4.11
CA THR A 38 15.50 11.09 -4.80
C THR A 38 14.73 10.97 -6.11
N ALA A 39 15.13 10.10 -7.03
CA ALA A 39 14.64 10.06 -8.40
C ALA A 39 13.21 9.51 -8.53
N GLN A 40 12.90 8.42 -7.82
CA GLN A 40 11.56 7.79 -7.80
C GLN A 40 11.05 7.44 -9.21
N THR A 41 11.94 6.94 -10.06
CA THR A 41 11.65 6.54 -11.44
C THR A 41 11.63 5.02 -11.60
N LEU A 42 11.25 4.54 -12.79
CA LEU A 42 11.31 3.12 -13.12
C LEU A 42 12.76 2.60 -12.98
N GLU A 43 13.74 3.26 -13.59
CA GLU A 43 15.15 2.82 -13.62
C GLU A 43 15.74 2.67 -12.21
N THR A 44 15.32 3.55 -11.30
CA THR A 44 15.80 3.58 -9.92
C THR A 44 14.99 2.69 -8.97
N SER A 45 13.86 2.15 -9.40
CA SER A 45 13.02 1.26 -8.58
C SER A 45 13.65 -0.11 -8.38
N LEU A 46 13.25 -0.86 -7.34
CA LEU A 46 13.74 -2.21 -7.12
C LEU A 46 13.17 -3.18 -8.17
N SER A 47 13.99 -4.06 -8.73
CA SER A 47 13.49 -5.15 -9.56
C SER A 47 12.76 -6.18 -8.70
N THR A 48 11.51 -6.43 -9.04
CA THR A 48 10.69 -7.48 -8.42
C THR A 48 10.90 -8.84 -9.08
N ARG A 49 11.36 -8.88 -10.33
CA ARG A 49 11.72 -10.11 -11.04
C ARG A 49 13.19 -10.41 -10.88
N LEU A 50 13.46 -11.59 -10.32
CA LEU A 50 14.77 -12.05 -9.94
C LEU A 50 14.98 -13.45 -10.54
N ASP A 51 16.20 -13.70 -10.98
CA ASP A 51 16.62 -15.03 -11.37
C ASP A 51 16.68 -15.93 -10.12
N TYR A 52 16.04 -17.10 -10.20
CA TYR A 52 15.92 -18.01 -9.05
C TYR A 52 17.28 -18.55 -8.57
N ALA A 53 18.22 -18.78 -9.49
CA ALA A 53 19.50 -19.40 -9.15
C ALA A 53 20.52 -18.39 -8.62
N THR A 54 20.54 -17.18 -9.18
CA THR A 54 21.55 -16.15 -8.90
C THR A 54 21.04 -15.03 -7.99
N GLY A 55 19.73 -14.83 -7.90
CA GLY A 55 19.11 -13.70 -7.21
C GLY A 55 19.29 -12.36 -7.92
N GLN A 56 19.84 -12.35 -9.14
CA GLN A 56 20.05 -11.13 -9.90
C GLN A 56 18.76 -10.64 -10.57
N PRO A 57 18.57 -9.32 -10.76
CA PRO A 57 17.49 -8.80 -11.59
C PRO A 57 17.50 -9.42 -13.00
N LEU A 58 16.33 -9.82 -13.50
CA LEU A 58 16.20 -10.26 -14.89
C LEU A 58 16.22 -9.03 -15.82
N GLU A 59 17.24 -8.93 -16.68
CA GLU A 59 17.37 -7.87 -17.69
C GLU A 59 16.61 -8.21 -18.99
N GLY A 60 16.21 -7.19 -19.76
CA GLY A 60 15.72 -7.37 -21.13
C GLY A 60 14.30 -7.95 -21.27
N THR A 61 13.49 -7.90 -20.21
CA THR A 61 12.07 -8.25 -20.31
C THR A 61 11.24 -6.99 -20.56
N ASP A 62 10.14 -7.07 -21.31
CA ASP A 62 9.12 -6.00 -21.46
C ASP A 62 8.37 -5.73 -20.12
N TYR A 63 9.02 -5.99 -19.00
CA TYR A 63 8.44 -6.01 -17.67
C TYR A 63 8.77 -4.73 -16.91
N ASN A 64 7.72 -4.08 -16.43
CA ASN A 64 7.84 -2.87 -15.65
C ASN A 64 7.85 -3.18 -14.16
N HIS A 65 9.01 -3.02 -13.54
CA HIS A 65 9.31 -3.48 -12.19
C HIS A 65 9.01 -2.46 -11.07
N LEU A 66 8.52 -1.26 -11.40
CA LEU A 66 8.07 -0.29 -10.39
C LEU A 66 6.74 -0.76 -9.78
N GLN A 67 6.84 -1.54 -8.71
CA GLN A 67 5.72 -2.14 -7.97
C GLN A 67 5.90 -1.92 -6.47
N MET A 68 5.18 -0.95 -5.91
CA MET A 68 5.32 -0.59 -4.49
C MET A 68 4.69 -1.63 -3.57
N ASP A 69 3.64 -2.30 -4.04
CA ASP A 69 2.97 -3.41 -3.36
C ASP A 69 3.89 -4.61 -3.13
N CYS A 70 4.69 -5.03 -4.12
CA CYS A 70 5.62 -6.15 -3.96
C CYS A 70 6.62 -5.89 -2.81
N VAL A 71 7.17 -4.68 -2.74
CA VAL A 71 8.07 -4.25 -1.65
C VAL A 71 7.33 -4.19 -0.33
N GLY A 72 6.10 -3.66 -0.31
CA GLY A 72 5.26 -3.61 0.88
C GLY A 72 4.90 -5.00 1.41
N LEU A 73 4.54 -5.94 0.54
CA LEU A 73 4.18 -7.31 0.89
C LEU A 73 5.36 -8.04 1.54
N PHE A 74 6.55 -7.91 0.97
CA PHE A 74 7.77 -8.46 1.58
C PHE A 74 7.98 -7.89 3.00
N VAL A 75 7.89 -6.57 3.16
CA VAL A 75 8.10 -5.93 4.47
C VAL A 75 7.06 -6.39 5.49
N LEU A 76 5.78 -6.46 5.09
CA LEU A 76 4.70 -6.95 5.94
C LEU A 76 4.92 -8.41 6.35
N GLN A 77 5.26 -9.28 5.39
CA GLN A 77 5.51 -10.69 5.65
C GLN A 77 6.76 -10.88 6.53
N LEU A 78 7.79 -10.07 6.35
CA LEU A 78 8.99 -10.08 7.19
C LEU A 78 8.63 -9.82 8.66
N ALA A 79 7.82 -8.79 8.90
CA ALA A 79 7.36 -8.43 10.24
C ALA A 79 6.56 -9.59 10.87
N GLN A 80 5.64 -10.19 10.11
CA GLN A 80 4.85 -11.34 10.57
C GLN A 80 5.72 -12.56 10.90
N MET A 81 6.71 -12.87 10.05
CA MET A 81 7.63 -13.99 10.29
C MET A 81 8.43 -13.76 11.58
N ILE A 82 9.00 -12.57 11.79
CA ILE A 82 9.76 -12.24 13.00
C ILE A 82 8.84 -12.28 14.23
N LEU A 83 7.62 -11.76 14.13
CA LEU A 83 6.64 -11.80 15.24
C LEU A 83 6.25 -13.24 15.62
N SER A 84 6.22 -14.16 14.65
CA SER A 84 5.98 -15.59 14.91
C SER A 84 7.19 -16.33 15.52
N GLY A 85 8.30 -15.63 15.78
CA GLY A 85 9.52 -16.18 16.38
C GLY A 85 10.57 -16.65 15.37
N LEU A 86 10.44 -16.29 14.09
CA LEU A 86 11.42 -16.67 13.07
C LEU A 86 12.56 -15.64 12.97
N HIS A 87 13.79 -16.09 13.16
CA HIS A 87 14.98 -15.26 13.02
C HIS A 87 15.39 -15.11 11.54
N VAL A 88 14.80 -14.11 10.86
CA VAL A 88 15.06 -13.83 9.43
C VAL A 88 16.21 -12.85 9.24
N ILE A 89 16.31 -11.78 10.05
CA ILE A 89 17.39 -10.77 9.98
C ILE A 89 18.48 -11.15 10.98
N HIS A 90 19.73 -11.22 10.52
CA HIS A 90 20.89 -11.70 11.29
C HIS A 90 21.91 -10.61 11.59
N THR A 91 21.95 -9.54 10.79
CA THR A 91 22.97 -8.48 10.95
C THR A 91 22.37 -7.09 11.00
N LYS A 92 23.06 -6.16 11.68
CA LYS A 92 22.69 -4.73 11.67
C LYS A 92 22.75 -4.11 10.26
N THR A 93 23.55 -4.68 9.37
CA THR A 93 23.61 -4.32 7.95
C THR A 93 22.31 -4.64 7.22
N GLU A 94 21.75 -5.84 7.45
CA GLU A 94 20.44 -6.24 6.92
C GLU A 94 19.31 -5.40 7.56
N ALA A 95 19.39 -5.11 8.86
CA ALA A 95 18.43 -4.22 9.52
C ALA A 95 18.45 -2.80 8.93
N ALA A 96 19.64 -2.26 8.64
CA ALA A 96 19.78 -0.98 7.96
C ALA A 96 19.17 -1.02 6.55
N PHE A 97 19.32 -2.13 5.80
CA PHE A 97 18.66 -2.30 4.50
C PHE A 97 17.13 -2.23 4.62
N VAL A 98 16.53 -2.96 5.56
CA VAL A 98 15.08 -2.93 5.80
C VAL A 98 14.60 -1.53 6.19
N GLN A 99 15.37 -0.79 6.99
CA GLN A 99 15.06 0.62 7.31
C GLN A 99 15.04 1.50 6.05
N ASN A 100 15.83 1.19 5.02
CA ASN A 100 15.78 1.90 3.74
C ASN A 100 14.59 1.50 2.86
N LEU A 101 14.12 0.25 2.95
CA LEU A 101 12.86 -0.17 2.33
C LEU A 101 11.67 0.63 2.91
N VAL A 102 11.70 0.97 4.21
CA VAL A 102 10.69 1.87 4.77
C VAL A 102 10.73 3.24 4.09
N PHE A 103 11.91 3.83 3.89
CA PHE A 103 12.02 5.14 3.20
C PHE A 103 11.60 5.11 1.73
N TYR A 104 11.68 3.93 1.11
CA TYR A 104 11.14 3.64 -0.22
C TYR A 104 9.61 3.69 -0.18
N LEU A 105 8.99 2.97 0.76
CA LEU A 105 7.53 2.86 0.89
C LEU A 105 6.84 4.13 1.43
N GLU A 106 7.51 4.94 2.25
CA GLU A 106 6.95 6.17 2.86
C GLU A 106 6.30 7.13 1.86
N ARG A 107 6.72 7.06 0.59
CA ARG A 107 6.28 7.94 -0.50
C ARG A 107 5.25 7.32 -1.44
N ALA A 108 4.78 6.11 -1.19
CA ALA A 108 3.84 5.39 -2.06
C ALA A 108 2.60 6.25 -2.42
N TYR A 109 2.09 7.05 -1.47
CA TYR A 109 0.96 7.98 -1.68
C TYR A 109 1.09 8.96 -2.86
N ARG A 110 2.30 9.14 -3.41
CA ARG A 110 2.57 10.06 -4.53
C ARG A 110 3.39 9.45 -5.66
N ILE A 111 3.72 8.16 -5.60
CA ILE A 111 4.51 7.49 -6.62
C ILE A 111 3.54 6.65 -7.44
N PRO A 112 3.22 7.07 -8.68
CA PRO A 112 2.49 6.22 -9.61
C PRO A 112 3.34 5.00 -9.95
N ASP A 113 2.73 3.82 -9.91
CA ASP A 113 3.40 2.54 -10.15
C ASP A 113 2.61 1.70 -11.16
N TYR A 114 3.03 0.45 -11.39
CA TYR A 114 2.33 -0.46 -12.32
C TYR A 114 1.19 -1.25 -11.65
N GLY A 115 1.03 -1.09 -10.32
CA GLY A 115 0.04 -1.77 -9.50
C GLY A 115 0.21 -3.30 -9.47
N MET A 116 -0.69 -3.95 -8.73
CA MET A 116 -0.67 -5.39 -8.52
C MET A 116 -0.91 -6.24 -9.78
N TRP A 117 -1.44 -5.61 -10.82
CA TRP A 117 -1.73 -6.25 -12.10
C TRP A 117 -0.70 -5.94 -13.18
N GLU A 118 0.37 -5.21 -12.84
CA GLU A 118 1.52 -4.96 -13.72
C GLU A 118 1.17 -4.17 -15.00
N ARG A 119 0.10 -3.37 -14.95
CA ARG A 119 -0.41 -2.61 -16.11
C ARG A 119 -0.14 -1.11 -16.05
N GLY A 120 0.03 -0.59 -14.83
CA GLY A 120 -0.12 0.84 -14.55
C GLY A 120 -1.53 1.26 -14.88
N SER A 121 -1.70 2.03 -15.95
CA SER A 121 -3.01 2.44 -16.44
C SER A 121 -3.91 1.27 -16.83
N LYS A 122 -5.23 1.45 -16.71
CA LYS A 122 -6.24 0.48 -17.19
C LYS A 122 -6.12 0.16 -18.68
N GLN A 123 -5.54 1.08 -19.46
CA GLN A 123 -5.32 0.92 -20.90
C GLN A 123 -4.01 0.18 -21.21
N ASN A 124 -3.21 -0.14 -20.20
CA ASN A 124 -1.91 -0.78 -20.30
C ASN A 124 -0.99 -0.15 -21.36
N ARG A 125 -0.94 1.19 -21.40
CA ARG A 125 -0.13 1.96 -22.36
C ARG A 125 1.26 2.29 -21.83
N ASN A 126 1.79 1.49 -20.90
CA ASN A 126 3.07 1.76 -20.25
C ASN A 126 3.10 3.11 -19.50
N VAL A 127 1.97 3.50 -18.92
CA VAL A 127 1.82 4.72 -18.11
C VAL A 127 1.47 4.30 -16.70
N THR A 128 2.19 4.81 -15.70
CA THR A 128 1.95 4.51 -14.29
C THR A 128 0.81 5.35 -13.72
N GLU A 129 0.07 4.78 -12.76
CA GLU A 129 -1.03 5.44 -12.06
C GLU A 129 -0.92 5.21 -10.54
N LEU A 130 -1.64 5.99 -9.74
CA LEU A 130 -1.69 5.76 -8.29
C LEU A 130 -2.67 4.63 -7.98
N HIS A 131 -2.16 3.50 -7.51
CA HIS A 131 -2.96 2.34 -7.19
C HIS A 131 -3.30 2.24 -5.71
N ALA A 132 -4.59 2.06 -5.39
CA ALA A 132 -5.05 1.86 -4.02
C ALA A 132 -4.45 0.59 -3.38
N SER A 133 -4.24 -0.47 -4.15
CA SER A 133 -3.59 -1.71 -3.69
C SER A 133 -2.15 -1.45 -3.24
N SER A 134 -1.39 -0.72 -4.05
CA SER A 134 0.01 -0.35 -3.77
C SER A 134 0.15 0.53 -2.53
N ILE A 135 -0.68 1.57 -2.43
CA ILE A 135 -0.67 2.47 -1.27
C ILE A 135 -1.17 1.75 -0.01
N GLY A 136 -2.19 0.89 -0.13
CA GLY A 136 -2.70 0.08 0.97
C GLY A 136 -1.65 -0.89 1.51
N MET A 137 -0.93 -1.57 0.63
CA MET A 137 0.15 -2.49 1.00
C MET A 137 1.32 -1.75 1.64
N ALA A 138 1.75 -0.62 1.06
CA ALA A 138 2.80 0.22 1.63
C ALA A 138 2.40 0.77 3.01
N LYS A 139 1.15 1.20 3.19
CA LYS A 139 0.60 1.65 4.48
C LYS A 139 0.69 0.52 5.52
N ALA A 140 0.18 -0.67 5.20
CA ALA A 140 0.20 -1.82 6.11
C ALA A 140 1.63 -2.23 6.49
N ALA A 141 2.55 -2.23 5.52
CA ALA A 141 3.97 -2.50 5.74
C ALA A 141 4.61 -1.50 6.73
N ILE A 142 4.41 -0.20 6.50
CA ILE A 142 4.94 0.85 7.38
C ILE A 142 4.31 0.76 8.78
N GLU A 143 3.00 0.54 8.88
CA GLU A 143 2.34 0.33 10.18
C GLU A 143 2.92 -0.87 10.93
N SER A 144 3.15 -1.99 10.23
CA SER A 144 3.67 -3.22 10.84
C SER A 144 5.09 -3.06 11.40
N LEU A 145 5.90 -2.20 10.80
CA LEU A 145 7.28 -1.96 11.23
C LEU A 145 7.46 -0.75 12.17
N SER A 146 6.43 0.06 12.40
CA SER A 146 6.52 1.25 13.25
C SER A 146 6.89 0.87 14.69
N GLY A 147 8.14 1.10 15.09
CA GLY A 147 8.65 0.73 16.43
C GLY A 147 8.90 -0.77 16.59
N PHE A 148 8.91 -1.53 15.49
CA PHE A 148 9.15 -2.96 15.50
C PHE A 148 10.64 -3.29 15.57
N ASN A 149 11.03 -4.29 16.37
CA ASN A 149 12.40 -4.75 16.47
C ASN A 149 12.67 -5.91 15.50
N LEU A 150 13.58 -5.71 14.53
CA LEU A 150 13.87 -6.71 13.51
C LEU A 150 14.58 -7.96 14.03
N PHE A 151 15.16 -7.91 15.23
CA PHE A 151 15.74 -9.09 15.89
C PHE A 151 14.74 -9.76 16.84
N GLY A 152 13.47 -9.34 16.82
CA GLY A 152 12.43 -9.85 17.70
C GLY A 152 12.69 -9.47 19.16
N VAL A 153 12.37 -10.39 20.07
CA VAL A 153 12.49 -10.18 21.53
C VAL A 153 13.94 -10.03 22.01
N GLU A 154 14.91 -10.49 21.23
CA GLU A 154 16.34 -10.45 21.58
C GLU A 154 17.04 -9.16 21.11
N GLY A 155 16.34 -8.31 20.36
CA GLY A 155 16.92 -7.12 19.76
C GLY A 155 17.17 -5.96 20.72
N ASP A 156 18.22 -5.18 20.44
CA ASP A 156 18.49 -3.92 21.13
C ASP A 156 17.72 -2.75 20.48
N HIS A 157 17.82 -1.55 21.05
CA HIS A 157 17.20 -0.35 20.49
C HIS A 157 17.74 0.07 19.11
N SER A 158 18.89 -0.46 18.68
CA SER A 158 19.51 -0.09 17.41
C SER A 158 18.91 -0.81 16.20
N THR A 159 18.14 -1.88 16.42
CA THR A 159 17.44 -2.65 15.38
C THR A 159 15.93 -2.37 15.35
N VAL A 160 15.47 -1.37 16.10
CA VAL A 160 14.09 -0.89 16.07
C VAL A 160 13.90 0.02 14.86
N ILE A 161 12.87 -0.28 14.06
CA ILE A 161 12.57 0.47 12.86
C ILE A 161 11.83 1.77 13.18
N PHE A 162 12.30 2.85 12.58
CA PHE A 162 11.65 4.15 12.60
C PHE A 162 10.79 4.34 11.35
N THR A 163 9.60 4.90 11.56
CA THR A 163 8.66 5.28 10.49
C THR A 163 8.18 6.71 10.71
N ASP A 164 8.17 7.53 9.66
CA ASP A 164 7.63 8.88 9.73
C ASP A 164 6.08 8.85 9.89
N ALA A 165 5.59 9.41 10.99
CA ALA A 165 4.16 9.49 11.28
C ALA A 165 3.38 10.35 10.26
N ASP A 166 4.03 11.39 9.70
CA ASP A 166 3.42 12.19 8.65
C ASP A 166 3.36 11.42 7.32
N ALA A 167 4.34 10.56 7.04
CA ALA A 167 4.27 9.64 5.89
C ALA A 167 3.11 8.66 6.04
N HIS A 168 2.92 8.09 7.23
CA HIS A 168 1.79 7.22 7.53
C HIS A 168 0.44 7.92 7.31
N SER A 169 0.26 9.11 7.88
CA SER A 169 -0.96 9.91 7.71
C SER A 169 -1.25 10.27 6.25
N ARG A 170 -0.23 10.64 5.46
CA ARG A 170 -0.38 10.93 4.02
C ARG A 170 -0.82 9.71 3.21
N ASN A 171 -0.22 8.54 3.47
CA ASN A 171 -0.64 7.30 2.81
C ASN A 171 -2.09 6.94 3.17
N SER A 172 -2.49 7.08 4.44
CA SER A 172 -3.88 6.85 4.84
C SER A 172 -4.85 7.82 4.15
N MET A 173 -4.56 9.12 4.17
CA MET A 173 -5.44 10.14 3.57
C MET A 173 -5.62 9.94 2.06
N ILE A 174 -4.54 9.63 1.34
CA ILE A 174 -4.63 9.37 -0.10
C ILE A 174 -5.38 8.06 -0.35
N LEU A 175 -5.13 7.00 0.42
CA LEU A 175 -5.88 5.75 0.31
C LEU A 175 -7.39 5.97 0.52
N ASP A 176 -7.77 6.71 1.56
CA ASP A 176 -9.17 7.06 1.85
C ASP A 176 -9.79 7.92 0.75
N THR A 177 -8.98 8.72 0.03
CA THR A 177 -9.44 9.50 -1.12
C THR A 177 -9.59 8.62 -2.37
N LEU A 178 -8.70 7.66 -2.56
CA LEU A 178 -8.74 6.70 -3.66
C LEU A 178 -9.82 5.65 -3.48
N LEU A 179 -10.27 5.37 -2.25
CA LEU A 179 -11.39 4.48 -1.98
C LEU A 179 -12.67 5.30 -1.82
N PRO A 180 -13.75 5.03 -2.58
CA PRO A 180 -13.94 3.98 -3.59
C PRO A 180 -13.64 4.44 -5.04
N ARG A 181 -12.90 5.54 -5.26
CA ARG A 181 -12.60 6.06 -6.61
C ARG A 181 -11.94 5.03 -7.54
N GLU A 182 -11.03 4.20 -7.03
CA GLU A 182 -10.33 3.15 -7.78
C GLU A 182 -11.22 1.91 -8.07
N SER A 183 -12.26 1.67 -7.26
CA SER A 183 -13.18 0.55 -7.48
C SER A 183 -14.25 0.79 -8.56
N ALA A 184 -14.48 2.06 -8.97
CA ALA A 184 -15.08 2.40 -10.26
C ALA A 184 -15.04 3.93 -10.45
N SER A 185 -14.48 4.37 -11.57
CA SER A 185 -14.40 5.78 -11.96
C SER A 185 -15.71 6.55 -11.75
N LYS A 186 -15.64 7.54 -10.84
CA LYS A 186 -16.58 8.65 -10.54
C LYS A 186 -17.87 8.36 -9.71
N ILE A 187 -18.05 9.31 -8.78
CA ILE A 187 -19.19 9.67 -7.91
C ILE A 187 -19.45 8.76 -6.69
N HIS A 188 -19.41 9.43 -5.54
CA HIS A 188 -19.30 8.98 -4.16
C HIS A 188 -20.69 8.71 -3.55
N LYS A 189 -20.79 7.72 -2.64
CA LYS A 189 -21.94 7.32 -1.76
C LYS A 189 -22.69 6.00 -2.03
N ILE A 190 -22.20 5.08 -2.86
CA ILE A 190 -22.84 3.76 -3.03
C ILE A 190 -21.80 2.66 -2.85
N THR A 191 -21.38 2.43 -1.60
CA THR A 191 -20.28 1.49 -1.31
C THR A 191 -20.73 0.02 -1.33
N MET A 192 -22.02 -0.28 -1.08
CA MET A 192 -22.53 -1.66 -1.13
C MET A 192 -23.07 -2.09 -2.51
N LYS A 193 -23.79 -1.25 -3.27
CA LYS A 193 -24.39 -1.70 -4.56
C LYS A 193 -23.42 -1.82 -5.76
N ARG A 194 -22.10 -1.71 -5.57
CA ARG A 194 -21.15 -1.58 -6.69
C ARG A 194 -20.11 -2.69 -6.78
N VAL A 195 -19.75 -3.35 -5.69
CA VAL A 195 -18.97 -4.62 -5.75
C VAL A 195 -19.76 -5.64 -6.56
N ASP A 196 -21.10 -5.63 -6.45
CA ASP A 196 -22.01 -6.43 -7.26
C ASP A 196 -21.86 -6.22 -8.77
N VAL A 197 -21.36 -5.07 -9.24
CA VAL A 197 -21.14 -4.81 -10.68
C VAL A 197 -19.97 -5.63 -11.24
N LEU A 198 -18.99 -5.95 -10.39
CA LEU A 198 -17.87 -6.81 -10.76
C LEU A 198 -18.15 -8.28 -10.44
N LYS A 199 -19.17 -8.56 -9.63
CA LYS A 199 -19.56 -9.92 -9.27
C LYS A 199 -20.16 -10.62 -10.48
N GLY A 200 -19.67 -11.81 -10.78
CA GLY A 200 -20.29 -12.73 -11.70
C GLY A 200 -20.65 -14.04 -11.01
N ASN A 201 -20.92 -15.07 -11.81
CA ASN A 201 -21.31 -16.39 -11.32
C ASN A 201 -20.10 -17.22 -10.86
N TYR A 202 -18.92 -16.95 -11.41
CA TYR A 202 -17.68 -17.70 -11.23
C TYR A 202 -16.59 -16.89 -10.50
N GLY A 203 -16.93 -15.72 -9.96
CA GLY A 203 -16.01 -14.89 -9.18
C GLY A 203 -16.27 -13.40 -9.35
N TYR A 204 -15.21 -12.61 -9.20
CA TYR A 204 -15.24 -11.19 -9.52
C TYR A 204 -14.32 -10.86 -10.70
N LYS A 205 -14.75 -9.91 -11.54
CA LYS A 205 -13.89 -9.26 -12.52
C LYS A 205 -12.89 -8.37 -11.80
N ARG A 206 -11.62 -8.36 -12.24
CA ARG A 206 -10.57 -7.51 -11.61
C ARG A 206 -10.93 -6.03 -11.68
N PHE A 207 -11.38 -5.58 -12.85
CA PHE A 207 -11.97 -4.28 -13.10
C PHE A 207 -12.79 -4.32 -14.41
N THR A 208 -13.65 -3.34 -14.63
CA THR A 208 -14.48 -3.28 -15.85
C THR A 208 -13.62 -3.16 -17.11
N ARG A 209 -14.03 -3.82 -18.20
CA ARG A 209 -13.35 -3.82 -19.49
C ARG A 209 -11.93 -4.40 -19.46
N ASP A 210 -11.65 -5.25 -18.49
CA ASP A 210 -10.38 -5.96 -18.42
C ASP A 210 -10.30 -7.03 -19.52
N GLY A 211 -9.34 -6.87 -20.43
CA GLY A 211 -9.12 -7.79 -21.54
C GLY A 211 -8.17 -8.94 -21.26
N TYR A 212 -7.52 -8.96 -20.09
CA TYR A 212 -6.45 -9.92 -19.81
C TYR A 212 -6.93 -11.37 -19.93
N ALA A 213 -6.25 -12.12 -20.80
CA ALA A 213 -6.52 -13.50 -21.13
C ALA A 213 -7.97 -13.76 -21.58
N THR A 214 -8.64 -12.74 -22.10
CA THR A 214 -9.90 -12.92 -22.83
C THR A 214 -9.58 -13.44 -24.24
N VAL A 215 -10.52 -14.17 -24.85
CA VAL A 215 -10.34 -14.73 -26.21
C VAL A 215 -10.12 -13.66 -27.29
N LEU A 216 -10.54 -12.40 -27.02
CA LEU A 216 -10.36 -11.27 -27.94
C LEU A 216 -9.05 -10.49 -27.71
N GLU A 217 -8.23 -10.86 -26.73
CA GLU A 217 -6.97 -10.18 -26.45
C GLU A 217 -5.88 -10.60 -27.44
N THR A 218 -5.46 -9.67 -28.29
CA THR A 218 -4.40 -9.90 -29.28
C THR A 218 -3.03 -9.37 -28.85
N SER A 219 -2.99 -8.48 -27.87
CA SER A 219 -1.78 -7.79 -27.40
C SER A 219 -1.92 -7.39 -25.94
N ASN A 220 -0.80 -7.31 -25.23
CA ASN A 220 -0.77 -6.82 -23.84
C ASN A 220 -0.95 -5.29 -23.76
N ILE A 221 -0.63 -4.54 -24.82
CA ILE A 221 -0.76 -3.07 -24.88
C ILE A 221 -1.99 -2.71 -25.71
N TYR A 222 -2.92 -1.94 -25.12
CA TYR A 222 -4.19 -1.62 -25.78
C TYR A 222 -4.21 -0.26 -26.49
N THR A 223 -4.75 -0.29 -27.69
CA THR A 223 -5.03 0.88 -28.53
C THR A 223 -6.26 1.65 -28.04
N GLN A 224 -6.52 2.83 -28.63
CA GLN A 224 -7.67 3.64 -28.24
C GLN A 224 -8.99 2.97 -28.63
N GLY A 225 -9.88 2.80 -27.64
CA GLY A 225 -11.18 2.17 -27.84
C GLY A 225 -11.17 0.65 -27.72
N GLU A 226 -10.01 0.00 -27.71
CA GLU A 226 -9.89 -1.47 -27.67
C GLU A 226 -10.52 -2.09 -26.42
N LEU A 227 -10.43 -1.42 -25.26
CA LEU A 227 -11.09 -1.84 -24.03
C LEU A 227 -12.60 -2.08 -24.18
N SER A 228 -13.25 -1.41 -25.14
CA SER A 228 -14.69 -1.61 -25.39
C SER A 228 -15.02 -3.03 -25.85
N LYS A 229 -14.08 -3.72 -26.52
CA LYS A 229 -14.23 -5.10 -27.00
C LYS A 229 -14.40 -6.09 -25.83
N PHE A 230 -13.73 -5.84 -24.72
CA PHE A 230 -13.73 -6.73 -23.55
C PHE A 230 -14.94 -6.55 -22.66
N ARG A 231 -15.78 -5.53 -22.91
CA ARG A 231 -16.96 -5.27 -22.10
C ARG A 231 -17.92 -6.45 -22.18
N GLY A 232 -18.28 -6.98 -21.00
CA GLY A 232 -19.22 -8.08 -20.87
C GLY A 232 -18.59 -9.46 -20.94
N ILE A 233 -17.34 -9.57 -21.36
CA ILE A 233 -16.61 -10.85 -21.50
C ILE A 233 -15.36 -10.90 -20.62
N GLU A 234 -15.27 -9.98 -19.66
CA GLU A 234 -14.13 -9.93 -18.75
C GLU A 234 -14.06 -11.21 -17.89
N ASN A 235 -12.86 -11.76 -17.74
CA ASN A 235 -12.64 -12.96 -16.97
C ASN A 235 -13.07 -12.80 -15.50
N GLU A 236 -13.63 -13.86 -14.94
CA GLU A 236 -14.12 -13.91 -13.56
C GLU A 236 -13.13 -14.69 -12.68
N TRP A 237 -12.71 -14.10 -11.57
CA TRP A 237 -11.64 -14.63 -10.73
C TRP A 237 -12.22 -15.17 -9.41
N PRO A 238 -12.27 -16.50 -9.21
CA PRO A 238 -12.88 -17.11 -8.03
C PRO A 238 -12.08 -16.84 -6.75
N MET A 239 -10.79 -16.48 -6.87
CA MET A 239 -9.96 -16.02 -5.74
C MET A 239 -10.59 -14.86 -4.96
N PHE A 240 -11.39 -14.00 -5.59
CA PHE A 240 -12.06 -12.94 -4.87
C PHE A 240 -13.19 -13.44 -3.95
N PHE A 241 -13.83 -14.60 -4.24
CA PHE A 241 -14.71 -15.24 -3.27
C PHE A 241 -13.93 -15.73 -2.05
N ALA A 242 -12.76 -16.35 -2.25
CA ALA A 242 -11.86 -16.70 -1.14
C ALA A 242 -11.47 -15.48 -0.29
N TYR A 243 -11.17 -14.34 -0.92
CA TYR A 243 -10.91 -13.09 -0.19
C TYR A 243 -12.13 -12.58 0.58
N GLN A 244 -13.34 -12.72 0.04
CA GLN A 244 -14.56 -12.35 0.75
C GLN A 244 -14.80 -13.25 1.96
N ILE A 245 -14.58 -14.57 1.85
CA ILE A 245 -14.70 -15.51 2.97
C ILE A 245 -13.77 -15.07 4.11
N ILE A 246 -12.49 -14.85 3.81
CA ILE A 246 -11.50 -14.38 4.78
C ILE A 246 -11.94 -13.05 5.41
N ALA A 247 -12.35 -12.07 4.60
CA ALA A 247 -12.79 -10.76 5.09
C ALA A 247 -14.03 -10.87 5.99
N CYS A 248 -14.99 -11.73 5.64
CA CYS A 248 -16.19 -11.98 6.44
C CYS A 248 -15.84 -12.61 7.79
N HIS A 249 -14.90 -13.55 7.85
CA HIS A 249 -14.40 -14.09 9.12
C HIS A 249 -13.73 -13.01 10.00
N PHE A 250 -12.91 -12.13 9.42
CA PHE A 250 -12.35 -11.00 10.17
C PHE A 250 -13.43 -10.04 10.69
N ALA A 251 -14.50 -9.84 9.93
CA ALA A 251 -15.66 -9.04 10.33
C ALA A 251 -16.61 -9.77 11.29
N LYS A 252 -16.38 -11.06 11.57
CA LYS A 252 -17.28 -11.97 12.32
C LYS A 252 -18.67 -12.10 11.70
N ASP A 253 -18.76 -11.92 10.38
CA ASP A 253 -19.98 -12.11 9.58
C ASP A 253 -19.99 -13.52 8.98
N TYR A 254 -20.30 -14.51 9.83
CA TYR A 254 -20.19 -15.93 9.46
C TYR A 254 -21.27 -16.36 8.45
N GLU A 255 -22.45 -15.74 8.46
CA GLU A 255 -23.51 -16.03 7.49
C GLU A 255 -23.05 -15.67 6.07
N LYS A 256 -22.45 -14.49 5.91
CA LYS A 256 -21.91 -14.05 4.62
C LYS A 256 -20.68 -14.86 4.19
N ALA A 257 -19.86 -15.31 5.15
CA ALA A 257 -18.74 -16.21 4.87
C ALA A 257 -19.26 -17.52 4.26
N GLN A 258 -20.24 -18.16 4.90
CA GLN A 258 -20.86 -19.39 4.41
C GLN A 258 -21.48 -19.21 3.01
N MET A 259 -22.17 -18.10 2.77
CA MET A 259 -22.71 -17.80 1.44
C MET A 259 -21.61 -17.77 0.36
N PHE A 260 -20.43 -17.21 0.65
CA PHE A 260 -19.33 -17.22 -0.32
C PHE A 260 -18.63 -18.58 -0.43
N GLU A 261 -18.60 -19.38 0.63
CA GLU A 261 -18.14 -20.77 0.58
C GLU A 261 -19.02 -21.60 -0.36
N GLU A 262 -20.34 -21.49 -0.25
CA GLU A 262 -21.31 -22.16 -1.13
C GLU A 262 -21.16 -21.74 -2.60
N LEU A 263 -20.77 -20.49 -2.86
CA LEU A 263 -20.46 -20.00 -4.21
C LEU A 263 -19.10 -20.48 -4.73
N LEU A 264 -18.12 -20.70 -3.85
CA LEU A 264 -16.75 -21.08 -4.23
C LEU A 264 -16.60 -22.58 -4.45
N GLU A 265 -17.24 -23.40 -3.62
CA GLU A 265 -17.16 -24.86 -3.65
C GLU A 265 -17.37 -25.48 -5.06
N PRO A 266 -18.41 -25.12 -5.84
CA PRO A 266 -18.61 -25.69 -7.17
C PRO A 266 -17.56 -25.24 -8.21
N LEU A 267 -16.75 -24.22 -7.88
CA LEU A 267 -15.69 -23.70 -8.75
C LEU A 267 -14.35 -24.42 -8.52
N LEU A 268 -14.27 -25.23 -7.48
CA LEU A 268 -13.07 -25.98 -7.17
C LEU A 268 -12.93 -27.20 -8.09
N VAL A 269 -11.71 -27.41 -8.60
CA VAL A 269 -11.38 -28.56 -9.43
C VAL A 269 -10.70 -29.60 -8.55
N THR A 270 -11.13 -30.86 -8.59
CA THR A 270 -10.50 -31.94 -7.80
C THR A 270 -9.81 -32.93 -8.75
N PRO A 271 -8.51 -32.74 -9.06
CA PRO A 271 -7.76 -33.72 -9.82
C PRO A 271 -7.61 -35.02 -9.03
N VAL A 272 -7.67 -36.16 -9.72
CA VAL A 272 -7.57 -37.50 -9.10
C VAL A 272 -6.25 -37.69 -8.35
N SER A 273 -5.18 -37.03 -8.80
CA SER A 273 -3.84 -37.18 -8.24
C SER A 273 -3.59 -36.37 -6.96
N GLU A 274 -4.50 -35.48 -6.58
CA GLU A 274 -4.24 -34.45 -5.57
C GLU A 274 -5.13 -34.62 -4.36
N LYS A 275 -4.55 -34.39 -3.18
CA LYS A 275 -5.28 -34.51 -1.91
C LYS A 275 -6.27 -33.36 -1.68
N TYR A 276 -5.99 -32.19 -2.25
CA TYR A 276 -6.76 -30.97 -2.04
C TYR A 276 -7.26 -30.40 -3.36
N PRO A 277 -8.46 -29.80 -3.37
CA PRO A 277 -8.98 -29.15 -4.56
C PRO A 277 -8.10 -27.98 -5.01
N TRP A 278 -8.08 -27.74 -6.31
CA TRP A 278 -7.44 -26.61 -6.95
C TRP A 278 -8.44 -25.48 -7.15
N LEU A 279 -8.01 -24.26 -6.83
CA LEU A 279 -8.73 -23.03 -7.15
C LEU A 279 -8.27 -22.52 -8.52
N PRO A 280 -9.14 -22.48 -9.54
CA PRO A 280 -8.77 -21.93 -10.84
C PRO A 280 -8.34 -20.45 -10.75
N LYS A 281 -7.41 -20.04 -11.61
CA LYS A 281 -6.96 -18.64 -11.66
C LYS A 281 -8.09 -17.69 -12.09
N TYR A 282 -8.83 -18.07 -13.13
CA TYR A 282 -10.01 -17.37 -13.63
C TYR A 282 -10.86 -18.29 -14.52
N TYR A 283 -12.10 -17.90 -14.74
CA TYR A 283 -13.00 -18.42 -15.77
C TYR A 283 -13.12 -17.39 -16.92
N PHE A 284 -13.19 -17.88 -18.14
CA PHE A 284 -13.27 -17.05 -19.35
C PHE A 284 -14.45 -17.47 -20.23
N VAL A 285 -14.89 -16.56 -21.09
CA VAL A 285 -15.97 -16.81 -22.06
C VAL A 285 -15.36 -17.37 -23.35
N PRO A 286 -15.74 -18.58 -23.80
CA PRO A 286 -15.28 -19.13 -25.08
C PRO A 286 -15.73 -18.28 -26.27
N GLU A 287 -14.99 -18.35 -27.37
CA GLU A 287 -15.27 -17.56 -28.58
C GLU A 287 -16.69 -17.80 -29.15
N ASP A 288 -17.15 -19.06 -29.12
CA ASP A 288 -18.46 -19.46 -29.62
C ASP A 288 -19.64 -18.92 -28.78
N SER A 289 -19.39 -18.48 -27.54
CA SER A 289 -20.41 -18.03 -26.59
C SER A 289 -20.40 -16.52 -26.35
N LEU A 290 -19.57 -15.77 -27.09
CA LEU A 290 -19.41 -14.32 -26.88
C LEU A 290 -20.69 -13.53 -27.11
N ASP A 291 -21.46 -13.90 -28.14
CA ASP A 291 -22.71 -13.21 -28.49
C ASP A 291 -23.80 -13.47 -27.46
N GLU A 292 -23.92 -14.72 -26.98
CA GLU A 292 -24.86 -15.10 -25.92
C GLU A 292 -24.59 -14.35 -24.61
N GLU A 293 -23.32 -14.31 -24.19
CA GLU A 293 -22.90 -13.59 -22.98
C GLU A 293 -23.22 -12.08 -23.08
N ARG A 294 -23.03 -11.49 -24.26
CA ARG A 294 -23.33 -10.07 -24.50
C ARG A 294 -24.82 -9.79 -24.61
N CYS A 295 -25.62 -10.72 -25.14
CA CYS A 295 -27.07 -10.58 -25.30
C CYS A 295 -27.83 -10.47 -23.97
N GLY A 296 -27.24 -10.92 -22.85
CA GLY A 296 -27.80 -10.75 -21.51
C GLY A 296 -27.64 -9.36 -20.89
N LEU A 297 -26.87 -8.45 -21.51
CA LEU A 297 -26.50 -7.16 -20.93
C LEU A 297 -27.34 -6.02 -21.51
N LEU A 298 -28.29 -5.49 -20.72
CA LEU A 298 -28.95 -4.22 -21.01
C LEU A 298 -27.89 -3.12 -21.17
N GLN A 299 -27.85 -2.47 -22.33
CA GLN A 299 -27.04 -1.29 -22.55
C GLN A 299 -27.61 -0.13 -21.72
N ILE A 300 -26.78 0.85 -21.39
CA ILE A 300 -27.24 2.10 -20.73
C ILE A 300 -28.34 2.79 -21.55
N HIS A 301 -28.32 2.59 -22.88
CA HIS A 301 -29.35 3.08 -23.80
C HIS A 301 -30.69 2.34 -23.65
N ASP A 302 -30.68 1.08 -23.22
CA ASP A 302 -31.86 0.26 -23.01
C ASP A 302 -32.56 0.59 -21.67
N LEU A 303 -31.85 1.30 -20.77
CA LEU A 303 -32.31 1.71 -19.44
C LEU A 303 -32.56 3.22 -19.29
N ASP A 304 -32.36 4.02 -20.35
CA ASP A 304 -32.49 5.49 -20.33
C ASP A 304 -33.58 6.00 -21.29
N PRO A 305 -34.87 5.73 -21.02
CA PRO A 305 -35.99 6.23 -21.83
C PRO A 305 -36.10 7.76 -21.84
N LEU A 306 -35.31 8.47 -21.02
CA LEU A 306 -35.29 9.93 -20.90
C LEU A 306 -34.06 10.59 -21.55
N GLY A 307 -33.16 9.82 -22.19
CA GLY A 307 -32.04 10.35 -22.98
C GLY A 307 -30.99 11.17 -22.22
N ARG A 308 -30.82 10.96 -20.91
CA ARG A 308 -29.87 11.70 -20.07
C ARG A 308 -28.40 11.36 -20.34
N HIS A 309 -28.12 10.21 -20.97
CA HIS A 309 -26.78 9.75 -21.30
C HIS A 309 -26.25 10.20 -22.67
N CYS A 310 -27.02 10.98 -23.44
CA CYS A 310 -26.59 11.55 -24.71
C CYS A 310 -25.39 12.51 -24.59
N PRO A 311 -24.61 12.70 -25.68
CA PRO A 311 -23.46 13.61 -25.75
C PRO A 311 -23.84 15.05 -25.37
N ALA A 312 -22.86 15.84 -24.93
CA ALA A 312 -23.08 17.15 -24.30
C ALA A 312 -23.89 18.14 -25.16
N ASN A 313 -23.91 17.96 -26.48
CA ASN A 313 -24.64 18.76 -27.45
C ASN A 313 -26.17 18.54 -27.48
N SER A 314 -26.67 17.46 -26.86
CA SER A 314 -28.08 17.06 -26.91
C SER A 314 -28.77 17.09 -25.54
N ARG A 315 -28.12 17.69 -24.54
CA ARG A 315 -28.70 17.85 -23.19
C ARG A 315 -29.43 19.19 -23.06
N PRO A 316 -30.61 19.22 -22.40
CA PRO A 316 -31.19 20.47 -21.93
C PRO A 316 -30.25 21.09 -20.88
N LEU A 317 -29.72 22.28 -21.19
CA LEU A 317 -28.78 23.02 -20.36
C LEU A 317 -29.48 23.58 -19.12
N SER A 318 -29.27 22.95 -17.95
CA SER A 318 -29.49 23.59 -16.65
C SER A 318 -28.14 23.95 -16.04
N LEU A 319 -27.85 25.25 -15.98
CA LEU A 319 -26.57 25.86 -15.63
C LEU A 319 -26.25 25.90 -14.12
N VAL A 320 -26.99 25.19 -13.26
CA VAL A 320 -26.99 25.47 -11.81
C VAL A 320 -26.30 24.41 -10.93
N SER A 321 -25.84 23.26 -11.45
CA SER A 321 -25.36 22.17 -10.57
C SER A 321 -23.87 21.79 -10.71
N ARG A 322 -22.95 22.77 -10.77
CA ARG A 322 -21.49 22.50 -10.80
C ARG A 322 -20.68 23.01 -9.60
N TYR A 323 -21.25 22.94 -8.40
CA TYR A 323 -20.43 22.98 -7.18
C TYR A 323 -21.01 22.01 -6.14
N SER A 324 -20.43 20.81 -6.04
CA SER A 324 -20.53 20.02 -4.81
C SER A 324 -19.33 20.36 -3.94
N THR A 325 -19.54 21.27 -3.01
CA THR A 325 -18.66 21.53 -1.88
C THR A 325 -18.44 20.22 -1.12
N ILE A 326 -17.16 19.85 -0.97
CA ILE A 326 -16.75 18.83 -0.01
C ILE A 326 -17.13 19.35 1.37
N SER A 327 -18.14 18.76 1.99
CA SER A 327 -18.34 18.83 3.43
C SER A 327 -17.95 17.45 3.97
N SER A 328 -16.65 17.27 4.20
CA SER A 328 -16.23 16.29 5.20
C SER A 328 -16.74 16.81 6.54
N ARG A 329 -17.46 15.98 7.29
CA ARG A 329 -17.71 16.29 8.70
C ARG A 329 -16.34 16.45 9.36
N PRO A 330 -16.02 17.57 10.01
CA PRO A 330 -14.82 17.63 10.81
C PRO A 330 -15.00 16.59 11.92
N ALA A 331 -14.14 15.58 11.96
CA ALA A 331 -13.86 14.95 13.24
C ALA A 331 -13.55 16.11 14.20
N THR A 332 -14.19 16.16 15.35
CA THR A 332 -13.96 17.20 16.36
C THR A 332 -12.51 17.07 16.82
N MET A 333 -11.61 17.72 16.08
CA MET A 333 -10.18 17.72 16.33
C MET A 333 -9.93 18.74 17.43
N LEU A 334 -9.78 18.25 18.65
CA LEU A 334 -9.27 19.05 19.76
C LEU A 334 -7.80 19.36 19.48
N VAL A 335 -7.52 20.57 19.02
CA VAL A 335 -6.16 21.08 18.88
C VAL A 335 -5.75 21.71 20.20
N GLN A 336 -4.79 21.11 20.88
CA GLN A 336 -4.14 21.70 22.04
C GLN A 336 -2.89 22.44 21.58
N ILE A 337 -2.78 23.70 21.98
CA ILE A 337 -1.63 24.56 21.67
C ILE A 337 -0.94 24.90 22.99
N VAL A 338 0.37 24.67 23.03
CA VAL A 338 1.22 25.10 24.15
C VAL A 338 2.14 26.20 23.64
N LEU A 339 2.15 27.33 24.34
CA LEU A 339 3.01 28.47 24.04
C LEU A 339 4.18 28.49 25.03
N ILE A 340 5.40 28.59 24.50
CA ILE A 340 6.64 28.63 25.28
C ILE A 340 7.29 29.99 25.02
N ALA A 341 7.58 30.72 26.09
CA ALA A 341 8.24 32.01 26.00
C ALA A 341 9.75 31.82 25.94
N GLU A 342 10.43 32.45 24.98
CA GLU A 342 11.90 32.38 24.86
C GLU A 342 12.64 32.97 26.07
N SER A 343 12.00 33.92 26.77
CA SER A 343 12.59 34.64 27.90
C SER A 343 11.54 34.95 28.97
N THR A 344 12.00 35.17 30.19
CA THR A 344 11.17 35.63 31.32
C THR A 344 10.51 36.98 31.03
N ARG A 345 11.18 37.85 30.26
CA ARG A 345 10.61 39.13 29.81
C ARG A 345 9.39 38.90 28.91
N LEU A 346 9.49 38.02 27.92
CA LEU A 346 8.36 37.70 27.03
C LEU A 346 7.23 37.01 27.81
N GLN A 347 7.56 36.10 28.73
CA GLN A 347 6.60 35.44 29.61
C GLN A 347 5.79 36.46 30.42
N GLN A 348 6.44 37.47 31.01
CA GLN A 348 5.76 38.53 31.75
C GLN A 348 4.84 39.37 30.85
N ILE A 349 5.28 39.70 29.63
CA ILE A 349 4.45 40.43 28.66
C ILE A 349 3.23 39.59 28.28
N LEU A 350 3.39 38.31 27.96
CA LEU A 350 2.27 37.43 27.60
C LEU A 350 1.30 37.22 28.77
N ALA A 351 1.81 37.18 30.01
CA ALA A 351 0.99 37.09 31.20
C ALA A 351 0.06 38.31 31.40
N THR A 352 0.45 39.52 30.95
CA THR A 352 -0.45 40.69 31.02
C THR A 352 -1.67 40.57 30.11
N TYR A 353 -1.56 39.75 29.04
CA TYR A 353 -2.67 39.39 28.16
C TYR A 353 -3.43 38.13 28.62
N GLY A 354 -3.12 37.59 29.81
CA GLY A 354 -3.74 36.36 30.33
C GLY A 354 -3.23 35.07 29.68
N ILE A 355 -2.15 35.14 28.90
CA ILE A 355 -1.55 33.96 28.23
C ILE A 355 -0.50 33.37 29.16
N ARG A 356 -0.76 32.15 29.66
CA ARG A 356 0.18 31.41 30.50
C ARG A 356 1.20 30.67 29.63
N THR A 357 2.49 30.92 29.86
CA THR A 357 3.60 30.27 29.16
C THR A 357 4.70 29.87 30.15
N GLN A 358 5.51 28.89 29.77
CA GLN A 358 6.73 28.50 30.49
C GLN A 358 7.97 28.89 29.67
N THR A 359 9.12 29.03 30.32
CA THR A 359 10.41 29.22 29.68
C THR A 359 11.15 27.88 29.49
N PRO A 360 12.13 27.77 28.58
CA PRO A 360 12.91 26.55 28.40
C PRO A 360 13.59 26.04 29.68
N VAL A 361 13.97 26.94 30.59
CA VAL A 361 14.60 26.59 31.88
C VAL A 361 13.59 25.97 32.84
N GLU A 362 12.36 26.48 32.87
CA GLU A 362 11.27 25.93 33.70
C GLU A 362 10.78 24.56 33.20
N MET A 363 11.11 24.20 31.95
CA MET A 363 10.73 22.94 31.32
C MET A 363 11.73 21.80 31.57
N GLU A 364 12.86 22.06 32.23
CA GLU A 364 13.83 21.00 32.54
C GLU A 364 13.17 19.87 33.34
N PRO A 365 13.45 18.59 33.02
CA PRO A 365 14.56 18.10 32.18
C PRO A 365 14.26 18.04 30.66
N LEU A 366 13.11 18.53 30.19
CA LEU A 366 12.74 18.50 28.78
C LEU A 366 13.51 19.55 27.98
N LYS A 367 14.16 19.13 26.89
CA LYS A 367 14.90 20.05 26.00
C LYS A 367 14.13 20.31 24.72
N LEU A 368 14.01 21.58 24.35
CA LEU A 368 13.39 21.99 23.09
C LEU A 368 14.42 21.97 21.97
N TRP A 369 14.18 21.16 20.95
CA TRP A 369 15.04 21.10 19.77
C TRP A 369 14.35 21.73 18.57
N PRO A 370 15.07 22.52 17.74
CA PRO A 370 14.52 22.98 16.48
C PRO A 370 14.35 21.80 15.50
N PRO A 371 13.32 21.80 14.64
CA PRO A 371 12.99 20.65 13.79
C PRO A 371 14.11 20.17 12.85
N HIS A 372 15.03 21.05 12.45
CA HIS A 372 16.13 20.65 11.57
C HIS A 372 17.15 19.72 12.26
N LEU A 373 17.30 19.81 13.59
CA LEU A 373 18.21 18.92 14.33
C LEU A 373 17.70 17.48 14.35
N ILE A 374 16.38 17.28 14.47
CA ILE A 374 15.81 15.94 14.40
C ILE A 374 15.90 15.36 13.00
N VAL A 375 15.70 16.17 11.94
CA VAL A 375 15.93 15.72 10.56
C VAL A 375 17.37 15.24 10.37
N ARG A 376 18.34 15.96 10.94
CA ARG A 376 19.76 15.57 10.94
C ARG A 376 20.05 14.34 11.80
N ALA A 377 19.41 14.19 12.96
CA ALA A 377 19.55 12.98 13.76
C ALA A 377 18.99 11.74 13.02
N CYS A 378 17.82 11.92 12.39
CA CYS A 378 17.16 10.90 11.60
C CYS A 378 17.92 10.51 10.32
N SER A 379 18.82 11.35 9.78
CA SER A 379 19.59 11.00 8.57
C SER A 379 20.47 9.78 8.77
N PHE A 380 20.91 9.51 10.01
CA PHE A 380 21.71 8.32 10.35
C PHE A 380 20.90 7.02 10.38
N MET A 381 19.56 7.08 10.38
CA MET A 381 18.73 5.88 10.40
C MET A 381 18.86 5.13 9.08
N GLY A 382 19.20 3.84 9.15
CA GLY A 382 19.46 3.01 7.97
C GLY A 382 20.79 3.32 7.26
N LEU A 383 21.67 4.14 7.84
CA LEU A 383 22.99 4.36 7.27
C LEU A 383 23.81 3.06 7.35
N SER A 384 24.40 2.66 6.23
CA SER A 384 25.23 1.47 6.14
C SER A 384 26.37 1.67 5.16
N ASN A 385 27.58 1.82 5.69
CA ASN A 385 28.80 1.95 4.87
C ASN A 385 29.05 0.70 4.02
N ARG A 386 28.67 -0.49 4.53
CA ARG A 386 28.84 -1.76 3.81
C ARG A 386 27.94 -1.90 2.59
N LEU A 387 26.74 -1.31 2.64
CA LEU A 387 25.77 -1.33 1.55
C LEU A 387 25.78 -0.05 0.72
N HIS A 388 26.66 0.90 1.06
CA HIS A 388 26.68 2.25 0.49
C HIS A 388 25.34 3.01 0.61
N LEU A 389 24.60 2.77 1.70
CA LEU A 389 23.33 3.45 1.97
C LEU A 389 23.56 4.65 2.88
N THR A 390 23.08 5.82 2.46
CA THR A 390 23.28 7.09 3.21
C THR A 390 22.30 7.28 4.37
N GLY A 391 21.35 6.37 4.54
CA GLY A 391 20.28 6.46 5.54
C GLY A 391 19.08 7.29 5.08
N ARG A 392 18.37 7.91 6.04
CA ARG A 392 17.15 8.67 5.73
C ARG A 392 17.49 9.91 4.93
N PRO A 393 16.83 10.16 3.78
CA PRO A 393 16.97 11.42 3.07
C PRO A 393 16.60 12.60 3.97
N PRO A 394 17.19 13.80 3.77
CA PRO A 394 16.94 14.99 4.59
C PRO A 394 15.56 15.61 4.32
N ARG A 395 14.51 14.81 4.48
CA ARG A 395 13.09 15.18 4.33
C ARG A 395 12.62 15.84 5.62
N PRO A 396 11.91 16.97 5.56
CA PRO A 396 11.32 17.57 6.75
C PRO A 396 10.34 16.60 7.41
N LEU A 397 10.31 16.57 8.73
CA LEU A 397 9.21 15.97 9.48
C LEU A 397 8.05 16.98 9.49
N GLY A 398 6.82 16.48 9.35
CA GLY A 398 5.64 17.34 9.42
C GLY A 398 5.25 17.63 10.87
N ALA A 399 4.05 18.19 11.03
CA ALA A 399 3.54 18.58 12.35
C ALA A 399 3.37 17.36 13.29
N ILE A 400 2.98 16.20 12.76
CA ILE A 400 2.71 15.00 13.58
C ILE A 400 4.02 14.38 14.07
N GLY A 401 5.04 14.32 13.21
CA GLY A 401 6.37 13.84 13.58
C GLY A 401 7.05 14.80 14.56
N SER A 402 7.01 16.11 14.27
CA SER A 402 7.65 17.10 15.14
C SER A 402 7.00 17.22 16.51
N SER A 403 5.68 17.02 16.65
CA SER A 403 4.96 17.09 17.92
C SER A 403 5.16 15.89 18.86
N LYS A 404 6.12 15.00 18.58
CA LYS A 404 6.43 13.84 19.44
C LYS A 404 7.60 14.11 20.36
N PHE A 405 7.60 13.41 21.49
CA PHE A 405 8.77 13.32 22.37
C PHE A 405 9.77 12.30 21.82
N TYR A 406 11.04 12.66 21.87
CA TYR A 406 12.15 11.81 21.47
C TYR A 406 13.07 11.57 22.66
N ARG A 407 13.66 10.38 22.74
CA ARG A 407 14.65 10.04 23.76
C ARG A 407 16.02 9.98 23.11
N TYR A 408 16.95 10.81 23.60
CA TYR A 408 18.32 10.86 23.11
C TYR A 408 19.30 10.79 24.27
N VAL A 409 20.11 9.71 24.32
CA VAL A 409 21.27 9.52 25.22
C VAL A 409 20.99 9.97 26.67
N ASN A 410 19.82 9.59 27.22
CA ASN A 410 19.29 9.90 28.57
C ASN A 410 18.57 11.25 28.77
N SER A 411 18.26 11.97 27.70
CA SER A 411 17.41 13.17 27.74
C SER A 411 16.13 12.96 26.94
N THR A 412 15.03 13.58 27.39
CA THR A 412 13.78 13.63 26.63
C THR A 412 13.71 14.99 25.94
N THR A 413 13.62 14.96 24.61
CA THR A 413 13.56 16.16 23.77
C THR A 413 12.19 16.28 23.14
N PHE A 414 11.74 17.52 22.92
CA PHE A 414 10.49 17.85 22.24
C PHE A 414 10.80 18.87 21.15
N ASN A 415 10.18 18.77 19.97
CA ASN A 415 10.38 19.78 18.93
C ASN A 415 9.27 20.82 18.97
N HIS A 416 9.63 22.08 18.78
CA HIS A 416 8.67 23.17 18.62
C HIS A 416 8.38 23.38 17.13
N VAL A 417 7.09 23.49 16.78
CA VAL A 417 6.62 23.53 15.39
C VAL A 417 6.64 24.95 14.82
N TYR A 418 6.67 25.99 15.67
CA TYR A 418 6.65 27.39 15.24
C TYR A 418 7.48 28.26 16.20
N GLN A 419 8.46 29.00 15.65
CA GLN A 419 8.84 30.31 16.18
C GLN A 419 7.87 31.30 15.54
N VAL A 420 7.13 32.06 16.35
CA VAL A 420 6.35 33.22 15.87
C VAL A 420 7.22 34.45 15.93
#